data_AF-A0A317H844-F1
#
_entry.id   AF-A0A317H844-F1
#
_cell.length_a   1.000
_cell.length_b   1.000
_cell.length_c   1.000
_cell.angle_alpha   90.00
_cell.angle_beta   90.00
_cell.angle_gamma   90.00
#
_symmetry.space_group_name_H-M   'P 1'
#
loop_
_entity.id
_entity.type
_entity.pdbx_description
1 polymer ?
#
loop_
_entity_poly.entity_id
_entity_poly.type
_entity_poly.pdbx_seq_one_letter_code
_entity_poly.pdbx_strand_id
1 'polypeptide(L)'
;MRIITVMLAVLMLVSCSDKERVPRGIIQKEEMSKILWDIIQADQFHSLYMVKDSAKYNVKAETMELYDQVFRIHHTTKEDFDKSFQFYLAHPDITKEMFDSLSVKANRRRGDVYKINSQLKKS
;
A
#
# COMPACT_ATOMS: atom_id res chain seq x y z
N MET A 1 -38.35 -8.18 16.45
CA MET A 1 -37.68 -9.24 15.66
C MET A 1 -36.94 -8.73 14.42
N ARG A 2 -37.42 -7.71 13.68
CA ARG A 2 -36.70 -7.13 12.51
C ARG A 2 -35.33 -6.47 12.84
N ILE A 3 -35.21 -5.84 14.01
CA ILE A 3 -33.98 -5.15 14.45
C ILE A 3 -32.85 -6.15 14.77
N ILE A 4 -33.20 -7.33 15.31
CA ILE A 4 -32.22 -8.38 15.63
C ILE A 4 -31.67 -8.99 14.33
N THR A 5 -32.49 -9.13 13.30
CA THR A 5 -32.06 -9.62 11.98
C THR A 5 -31.10 -8.63 11.29
N VAL A 6 -31.35 -7.33 11.42
CA VAL A 6 -30.46 -6.28 10.89
C VAL A 6 -29.14 -6.23 11.68
N MET A 7 -29.19 -6.36 13.01
CA MET A 7 -27.99 -6.37 13.86
C MET A 7 -27.11 -7.60 13.60
N LEU A 8 -27.73 -8.77 13.35
CA LEU A 8 -27.00 -9.99 12.99
C LEU A 8 -26.40 -9.93 11.58
N ALA A 9 -27.06 -9.25 10.64
CA ALA A 9 -26.53 -9.02 9.30
C ALA A 9 -25.34 -8.05 9.29
N VAL A 10 -25.32 -7.04 10.17
CA VAL A 10 -24.19 -6.10 10.32
C VAL A 10 -22.97 -6.78 10.95
N LEU A 11 -23.15 -7.74 11.86
CA LEU A 11 -22.06 -8.49 12.48
C LEU A 11 -21.31 -9.42 11.50
N MET A 12 -21.96 -9.87 10.42
CA MET A 12 -21.31 -10.71 9.41
C MET A 12 -20.38 -9.93 8.47
N LEU A 13 -20.45 -8.59 8.43
CA LEU A 13 -19.56 -7.76 7.61
C LEU A 13 -18.15 -7.59 8.22
N VAL A 14 -17.93 -8.02 9.47
CA VAL A 14 -16.63 -7.89 10.17
C VAL A 14 -15.79 -9.17 10.06
N SER A 15 -16.35 -10.27 9.55
CA SER A 15 -15.70 -11.58 9.51
C SER A 15 -15.05 -11.87 8.16
N CYS A 16 -14.13 -11.02 7.72
CA CYS A 16 -13.18 -11.39 6.67
C CYS A 16 -11.89 -10.60 6.88
N SER A 17 -11.09 -11.02 7.85
CA SER A 17 -9.72 -10.57 7.97
C SER A 17 -8.93 -11.77 8.44
N ASP A 18 -8.05 -12.24 7.56
CA ASP A 18 -7.18 -13.41 7.68
C ASP A 18 -6.06 -13.13 8.72
N LYS A 19 -6.49 -12.66 9.90
CA LYS A 19 -5.62 -12.13 10.97
C LYS A 19 -4.82 -13.22 11.68
N GLU A 20 -5.12 -14.50 11.45
CA GLU A 20 -4.48 -15.60 12.16
C GLU A 20 -3.00 -15.79 11.80
N ARG A 21 -2.53 -15.29 10.64
CA ARG A 21 -1.13 -15.46 10.22
C ARG A 21 -0.17 -14.35 10.68
N VAL A 22 -0.69 -13.20 11.11
CA VAL A 22 0.14 -12.04 11.49
C VAL A 22 -0.08 -11.73 12.96
N PRO A 23 0.98 -11.73 13.80
CA PRO A 23 0.84 -11.56 15.24
C PRO A 23 0.45 -10.13 15.62
N ARG A 24 -0.15 -9.98 16.80
CA ARG A 24 -0.50 -8.66 17.35
C ARG A 24 0.74 -7.76 17.46
N GLY A 25 0.58 -6.49 17.09
CA GLY A 25 1.67 -5.51 17.10
C GLY A 25 2.58 -5.55 15.87
N ILE A 26 2.16 -6.28 14.83
CA ILE A 26 2.65 -6.21 13.45
C ILE A 26 1.52 -5.64 12.60
N ILE A 27 1.85 -4.77 11.64
CA ILE A 27 0.90 -4.23 10.67
C ILE A 27 0.36 -5.38 9.82
N GLN A 28 -0.96 -5.52 9.77
CA GLN A 28 -1.63 -6.58 9.01
C GLN A 28 -1.34 -6.50 7.51
N LYS A 29 -1.40 -7.65 6.81
CA LYS A 29 -1.00 -7.80 5.40
C LYS A 29 -1.68 -6.76 4.51
N GLU A 30 -2.97 -6.56 4.70
CA GLU A 30 -3.77 -5.64 3.88
C GLU A 30 -3.35 -4.17 4.06
N GLU A 31 -3.07 -3.75 5.30
CA GLU A 31 -2.61 -2.38 5.58
C GLU A 31 -1.16 -2.20 5.12
N MET A 32 -0.28 -3.17 5.38
CA MET A 32 1.10 -3.17 4.87
C MET A 32 1.13 -3.07 3.35
N SER A 33 0.23 -3.77 2.65
CA SER A 33 0.10 -3.67 1.19
C SER A 33 -0.23 -2.25 0.74
N LYS A 34 -1.12 -1.54 1.44
CA LYS A 34 -1.48 -0.16 1.10
C LYS A 34 -0.32 0.80 1.35
N ILE A 35 0.38 0.66 2.48
CA ILE A 35 1.57 1.45 2.81
C ILE A 35 2.65 1.25 1.75
N LEU A 36 3.00 0.01 1.44
CA LEU A 36 4.01 -0.33 0.43
C LEU A 36 3.63 0.18 -0.96
N TRP A 37 2.36 0.11 -1.32
CA TRP A 37 1.88 0.70 -2.57
C TRP A 37 2.21 2.19 -2.66
N ASP A 38 1.93 2.96 -1.61
CA ASP A 38 2.18 4.40 -1.63
C ASP A 38 3.67 4.74 -1.53
N ILE A 39 4.47 3.96 -0.80
CA ILE A 39 5.94 4.05 -0.82
C ILE A 39 6.47 3.85 -2.25
N ILE A 40 6.04 2.79 -2.95
CA ILE A 40 6.46 2.51 -4.33
C ILE A 40 6.05 3.66 -5.26
N GLN A 41 4.87 4.26 -5.05
CA GLN A 41 4.44 5.41 -5.83
C GLN A 41 5.27 6.67 -5.53
N ALA A 42 5.64 6.90 -4.27
CA ALA A 42 6.52 7.99 -3.86
C ALA A 42 7.92 7.84 -4.48
N ASP A 43 8.48 6.63 -4.48
CA ASP A 43 9.76 6.32 -5.13
C ASP A 43 9.72 6.57 -6.64
N GLN A 44 8.65 6.13 -7.31
CA GLN A 44 8.48 6.39 -8.74
C GLN A 44 8.35 7.88 -9.03
N PHE A 45 7.60 8.62 -8.22
CA PHE A 45 7.48 10.06 -8.37
C PHE A 45 8.85 10.74 -8.20
N HIS A 46 9.57 10.38 -7.15
CA HIS A 46 10.90 10.90 -6.87
C HIS A 46 11.87 10.59 -8.04
N SER A 47 11.91 9.34 -8.51
CA SER A 47 12.76 8.92 -9.62
C SER A 47 12.44 9.63 -10.94
N LEU A 48 11.16 9.90 -11.23
CA LEU A 48 10.75 10.50 -12.51
C LEU A 48 10.89 12.02 -12.54
N TYR A 49 10.69 12.68 -11.40
CA TYR A 49 10.52 14.14 -11.34
C TYR A 49 11.59 14.85 -10.50
N MET A 50 12.15 14.24 -9.45
CA MET A 50 13.06 14.93 -8.52
C MET A 50 14.54 14.64 -8.81
N VAL A 51 14.88 13.41 -9.22
CA VAL A 51 16.27 13.06 -9.60
C VAL A 51 16.78 13.87 -10.80
N LYS A 52 15.88 14.34 -11.69
CA LYS A 52 16.26 15.15 -12.85
C LYS A 52 16.75 16.57 -12.49
N ASP A 53 16.42 17.07 -11.30
CA ASP A 53 16.84 18.40 -10.81
C ASP A 53 17.84 18.28 -9.62
N SER A 54 18.40 17.08 -9.41
CA SER A 54 19.22 16.74 -8.23
C SER A 54 20.56 17.48 -8.14
N ALA A 55 20.93 18.28 -9.14
CA ALA A 55 22.13 19.11 -9.08
C ALA A 55 22.05 20.20 -7.99
N LYS A 56 20.85 20.46 -7.43
CA LYS A 56 20.64 21.50 -6.41
C LYS A 56 20.14 21.02 -5.04
N TYR A 57 19.70 19.76 -4.90
CA TYR A 57 18.97 19.31 -3.70
C TYR A 57 19.45 17.98 -3.14
N ASN A 58 19.34 17.82 -1.81
CA ASN A 58 19.70 16.61 -1.08
C ASN A 58 18.61 15.54 -1.28
N VAL A 59 18.76 14.79 -2.37
CA VAL A 59 17.90 13.69 -2.83
C VAL A 59 17.45 12.76 -1.70
N LYS A 60 18.38 12.37 -0.80
CA LYS A 60 18.08 11.45 0.29
C LYS A 60 17.13 12.04 1.33
N ALA A 61 17.25 13.33 1.64
CA ALA A 61 16.40 13.98 2.62
C ALA A 61 14.94 14.07 2.12
N GLU A 62 14.75 14.37 0.84
CA GLU A 62 13.42 14.50 0.24
C GLU A 62 12.69 13.15 0.13
N THR A 63 13.39 12.06 -0.20
CA THR A 63 12.78 10.72 -0.20
C THR A 63 12.29 10.33 1.19
N MET A 64 13.04 10.66 2.24
CA MET A 64 12.63 10.39 3.63
C MET A 64 11.39 11.22 4.00
N GLU A 65 11.31 12.48 3.57
CA GLU A 65 10.12 13.31 3.79
C GLU A 65 8.88 12.70 3.15
N LEU A 66 8.99 12.19 1.92
CA LEU A 66 7.89 11.51 1.22
C LEU A 66 7.39 10.29 1.99
N TYR A 67 8.30 9.48 2.54
CA TYR A 67 7.93 8.32 3.35
C TYR A 67 7.24 8.73 4.65
N ASP A 68 7.69 9.81 5.30
CA ASP A 68 7.01 10.36 6.47
C ASP A 68 5.58 10.79 6.14
N GLN A 69 5.33 11.33 4.94
CA GLN A 69 3.95 11.65 4.52
C GLN A 69 3.11 10.39 4.36
N VAL A 70 3.67 9.34 3.75
CA VAL A 70 2.98 8.04 3.60
C VAL A 70 2.64 7.48 4.98
N PHE A 71 3.57 7.48 5.93
CA PHE A 71 3.31 6.98 7.28
C PHE A 71 2.21 7.75 7.99
N ARG A 72 2.16 9.09 7.84
CA ARG A 72 1.06 9.91 8.37
C ARG A 72 -0.30 9.56 7.76
N ILE A 73 -0.36 9.34 6.45
CA ILE A 73 -1.59 8.98 5.73
C ILE A 73 -2.14 7.64 6.22
N HIS A 74 -1.25 6.67 6.47
CA HIS A 74 -1.62 5.34 6.94
C HIS A 74 -1.68 5.22 8.46
N HIS A 75 -1.55 6.33 9.19
CA HIS A 75 -1.58 6.36 10.65
C HIS A 75 -0.60 5.37 11.31
N THR A 76 0.60 5.25 10.75
CA THR A 76 1.68 4.39 11.25
C THR A 76 2.92 5.22 11.57
N THR A 77 3.88 4.62 12.27
CA THR A 77 5.23 5.17 12.46
C THR A 77 6.23 4.44 11.58
N LYS A 78 7.42 5.04 11.40
CA LYS A 78 8.54 4.38 10.73
C LYS A 78 8.98 3.15 11.52
N GLU A 79 9.00 3.23 12.84
CA GLU A 79 9.39 2.16 13.74
C GLU A 79 8.44 0.96 13.62
N ASP A 80 7.12 1.21 13.62
CA ASP A 80 6.11 0.15 13.45
C ASP A 80 6.17 -0.46 12.06
N PHE A 81 6.40 0.36 11.02
CA PHE A 81 6.61 -0.11 9.66
C PHE A 81 7.84 -1.00 9.58
N ASP A 82 9.00 -0.53 10.04
CA ASP A 82 10.27 -1.26 9.97
C ASP A 82 10.16 -2.60 10.71
N LYS A 83 9.64 -2.57 11.94
CA LYS A 83 9.40 -3.78 12.74
C LYS A 83 8.49 -4.77 12.00
N SER A 84 7.41 -4.28 11.42
CA SER A 84 6.45 -5.12 10.70
C SER A 84 7.04 -5.65 9.40
N PHE A 85 7.80 -4.83 8.69
CA PHE A 85 8.45 -5.19 7.46
C PHE A 85 9.51 -6.28 7.69
N GLN A 86 10.27 -6.21 8.79
CA GLN A 86 11.18 -7.29 9.20
C GLN A 86 10.45 -8.62 9.42
N PHE A 87 9.26 -8.60 10.02
CA PHE A 87 8.43 -9.79 10.12
C PHE A 87 8.09 -10.35 8.72
N TYR A 88 7.62 -9.52 7.79
CA TYR A 88 7.32 -9.96 6.42
C TYR A 88 8.55 -10.52 5.69
N LEU A 89 9.73 -9.91 5.85
CA LEU A 89 10.97 -10.42 5.25
C LEU A 89 11.32 -11.85 5.73
N ALA A 90 10.98 -12.18 6.99
CA ALA A 90 11.18 -13.51 7.54
C ALA A 90 10.08 -14.53 7.16
N HIS A 91 8.95 -14.08 6.58
CA HIS A 91 7.78 -14.91 6.25
C HIS A 91 7.46 -14.81 4.75
N PRO A 92 8.23 -15.52 3.89
CA PRO A 92 8.15 -15.37 2.44
C PRO A 92 6.81 -15.82 1.84
N ASP A 93 6.10 -16.73 2.51
CA ASP A 93 4.78 -17.21 2.11
C ASP A 93 3.73 -16.09 2.12
N ILE A 94 3.59 -15.38 3.25
CA ILE A 94 2.65 -14.26 3.40
C ILE A 94 3.10 -13.08 2.53
N THR A 95 4.40 -12.85 2.48
CA THR A 95 5.00 -11.74 1.71
C THR A 95 4.82 -11.92 0.21
N LYS A 96 4.90 -13.16 -0.30
CA LYS A 96 4.62 -13.46 -1.69
C LYS A 96 3.19 -13.10 -2.06
N GLU A 97 2.21 -13.54 -1.26
CA GLU A 97 0.80 -13.21 -1.50
C GLU A 97 0.55 -11.69 -1.57
N MET A 98 1.23 -10.93 -0.70
CA MET A 98 1.18 -9.47 -0.68
C MET A 98 1.74 -8.85 -1.97
N PHE A 99 2.95 -9.22 -2.38
CA PHE A 99 3.57 -8.67 -3.59
C PHE A 99 2.90 -9.12 -4.89
N ASP A 100 2.35 -10.34 -4.93
CA ASP A 100 1.53 -10.81 -6.05
C ASP A 100 0.27 -9.93 -6.21
N SER A 101 -0.38 -9.61 -5.10
CA SER A 101 -1.54 -8.70 -5.08
C SER A 101 -1.18 -7.28 -5.55
N LEU A 102 -0.03 -6.75 -5.13
CA LEU A 102 0.49 -5.46 -5.58
C LEU A 102 0.80 -5.47 -7.09
N SER A 103 1.39 -6.55 -7.60
CA SER A 103 1.69 -6.72 -9.03
C SER A 103 0.42 -6.74 -9.88
N VAL A 104 -0.62 -7.45 -9.42
CA VAL A 104 -1.93 -7.45 -10.07
C VAL A 104 -2.53 -6.04 -10.09
N LYS A 105 -2.47 -5.31 -8.97
CA LYS A 105 -2.95 -3.91 -8.89
C LYS A 105 -2.20 -3.00 -9.87
N ALA A 106 -0.87 -3.13 -9.95
CA ALA A 106 -0.05 -2.37 -10.90
C ALA A 106 -0.44 -2.64 -12.36
N ASN A 107 -0.62 -3.91 -12.72
CA ASN A 107 -1.01 -4.29 -14.07
C ASN A 107 -2.40 -3.78 -14.46
N ARG A 108 -3.37 -3.83 -13.55
CA ARG A 108 -4.71 -3.25 -13.76
C ARG A 108 -4.61 -1.76 -14.04
N ARG A 109 -3.91 -1.01 -13.18
CA ARG A 109 -3.75 0.45 -13.35
C ARG A 109 -3.09 0.82 -14.67
N ARG A 110 -2.08 0.08 -15.12
CA ARG A 110 -1.48 0.27 -16.45
C ARG A 110 -2.51 0.07 -17.56
N GLY A 111 -3.29 -1.02 -17.50
CA GLY A 111 -4.37 -1.30 -18.44
C GLY A 111 -5.39 -0.15 -18.52
N ASP A 112 -5.76 0.43 -17.39
CA ASP A 112 -6.69 1.57 -17.33
C ASP A 112 -6.11 2.82 -17.99
N VAL A 113 -4.84 3.13 -17.72
CA VAL A 113 -4.13 4.24 -18.39
C VAL A 113 -4.07 4.06 -19.90
N TYR A 114 -3.78 2.85 -20.41
CA TYR A 114 -3.77 2.57 -21.84
C TYR A 114 -5.15 2.76 -22.48
N LYS A 115 -6.21 2.29 -21.82
CA LYS A 115 -7.59 2.48 -22.29
C LYS A 115 -7.93 3.97 -22.38
N ILE A 116 -7.67 4.75 -21.33
CA ILE A 116 -7.92 6.20 -21.31
C ILE A 116 -7.23 6.89 -22.48
N ASN A 117 -5.93 6.66 -22.67
CA ASN A 117 -5.16 7.27 -23.75
C ASN A 117 -5.70 6.90 -25.14
N SER A 118 -6.19 5.66 -25.32
CA SER A 118 -6.80 5.22 -26.57
C SER A 118 -8.14 5.90 -26.88
N GLN A 119 -8.92 6.27 -25.85
CA GLN A 119 -10.18 6.99 -26.00
C GLN A 119 -9.93 8.47 -26.32
N LEU A 120 -8.96 9.09 -25.64
CA LEU A 120 -8.58 10.49 -25.89
C LEU A 120 -8.07 10.72 -27.32
N LYS A 121 -7.40 9.73 -27.92
CA LYS A 121 -6.91 9.83 -29.32
C LYS A 121 -8.03 9.69 -30.37
N LYS A 122 -9.21 9.21 -29.97
CA LYS A 122 -10.38 9.01 -30.86
C LYS A 122 -11.38 10.17 -30.82
N SER A 123 -11.24 11.08 -29.85
CA SER A 123 -12.00 12.33 -29.74
C SER A 123 -11.26 13.48 -30.41
#